data_AF-A0A950ZYW9-F1
#
_entry.id   AF-A0A950ZYW9-F1
#
_cell.length_a   1.000
_cell.length_b   1.000
_cell.length_c   1.000
_cell.angle_alpha   90.00
_cell.angle_beta   90.00
_cell.angle_gamma   90.00
#
_symmetry.space_group_name_H-M   'P 1'
#
loop_
_entity.id
_entity.type
_entity.pdbx_description
1 polymer ?
#
loop_
_entity_poly.entity_id
_entity_poly.type
_entity_poly.pdbx_seq_one_letter_code
_entity_poly.pdbx_strand_id
1 'polypeptide(L)'
;MIEYAMLITLGACGASLIWLAIWPALTRRTERLARRRIEAGLPMSIAEFAAERDQLRAALAVKEARLEKRAEALTAEQARLLAETGTLQARVASLEGALGDEQKRHGETRAEHLRVSEALSETAAALETEEREHAATREELAALDATYREVTAGQGASGDAVEQRRLERAAFEAERGALLGRIQGLETAHQALRAEHAAVMKIHDGRHVENAALRAERETHLERLERLERSIAAREARLTELGELKTLREMEKTDAEVRASEMATRLAASDGHVQRLSIELQEARERLEALEALHESASRQVAESAAALEAARRELDAERGRGERAEAAERLSVARAEAELRELAQAFASARAELGSAVASLDETRAERDRLQSQVAGGDQTAPERLVAMIERLADDIARASGAGPLPASAEPDRSSDEAQRAVAE
;
A
#
# COMPACT_ATOMS: atom_id res chain seq x y z
N MET A 1 -27.03 -105.38 -217.43
CA MET A 1 -26.69 -104.85 -216.09
C MET A 1 -26.69 -103.32 -216.07
N ILE A 2 -25.75 -102.64 -216.75
CA ILE A 2 -25.66 -101.16 -216.72
C ILE A 2 -26.97 -100.46 -217.13
N GLU A 3 -27.66 -100.96 -218.16
CA GLU A 3 -28.97 -100.46 -218.61
C GLU A 3 -30.03 -100.40 -217.50
N TYR A 4 -30.17 -101.47 -216.71
CA TYR A 4 -31.06 -101.49 -215.55
C TYR A 4 -30.63 -100.48 -214.48
N ALA A 5 -29.33 -100.30 -214.26
CA ALA A 5 -28.83 -99.27 -213.35
C ALA A 5 -29.15 -97.85 -213.85
N MET A 6 -29.08 -97.58 -215.15
CA MET A 6 -29.46 -96.29 -215.74
C MET A 6 -30.97 -96.02 -215.65
N LEU A 7 -31.81 -97.04 -215.87
CA LEU A 7 -33.26 -96.91 -215.68
C LEU A 7 -33.63 -96.69 -214.22
N ILE A 8 -32.95 -97.36 -213.28
CA ILE A 8 -33.14 -97.17 -211.83
C ILE A 8 -32.69 -95.77 -211.39
N THR A 9 -31.53 -95.27 -211.83
CA THR A 9 -31.07 -93.91 -211.45
C THR A 9 -31.91 -92.81 -212.09
N LEU A 10 -32.33 -92.97 -213.35
CA LEU A 10 -33.23 -92.01 -214.01
C LEU A 10 -34.62 -92.00 -213.33
N GLY A 11 -35.16 -93.18 -212.99
CA GLY A 11 -36.40 -93.32 -212.24
C GLY A 11 -36.32 -92.71 -210.84
N ALA A 12 -35.22 -92.95 -210.11
CA ALA A 12 -34.99 -92.37 -208.80
C ALA A 12 -34.81 -90.84 -208.85
N CYS A 13 -34.15 -90.31 -209.87
CA CYS A 13 -33.97 -88.87 -210.07
C CYS A 13 -35.28 -88.17 -210.47
N GLY A 14 -36.09 -88.80 -211.34
CA GLY A 14 -37.45 -88.33 -211.64
C GLY A 14 -38.36 -88.34 -210.41
N ALA A 15 -38.33 -89.42 -209.62
CA ALA A 15 -39.10 -89.54 -208.39
C ALA A 15 -38.66 -88.51 -207.32
N SER A 16 -37.36 -88.27 -207.15
CA SER A 16 -36.86 -87.28 -206.19
C SER A 16 -37.19 -85.85 -206.59
N LEU A 17 -37.15 -85.50 -207.88
CA LEU A 17 -37.61 -84.21 -208.40
C LEU A 17 -39.11 -83.99 -208.18
N ILE A 18 -39.95 -85.00 -208.45
CA ILE A 18 -41.39 -84.96 -208.19
C ILE A 18 -41.65 -84.79 -206.68
N TRP A 19 -40.91 -85.51 -205.83
CA TRP A 19 -41.01 -85.36 -204.38
C TRP A 19 -40.61 -83.95 -203.92
N LEU A 20 -39.51 -83.40 -204.43
CA LEU A 20 -39.05 -82.04 -204.11
C LEU A 20 -40.05 -80.95 -204.52
N ALA A 21 -40.78 -81.16 -205.62
CA ALA A 21 -41.83 -80.24 -206.07
C ALA A 21 -43.11 -80.31 -205.20
N ILE A 22 -43.48 -81.51 -204.75
CA ILE A 22 -44.71 -81.74 -203.95
C ILE A 22 -44.51 -81.42 -202.46
N TRP A 23 -43.33 -81.68 -201.91
CA TRP A 23 -43.00 -81.47 -200.50
C TRP A 23 -43.34 -80.07 -199.95
N PRO A 24 -42.92 -78.94 -200.56
CA PRO A 24 -43.25 -77.60 -200.05
C PRO A 24 -44.72 -77.21 -200.20
N ALA A 25 -45.50 -77.92 -201.03
CA ALA A 25 -46.96 -77.77 -201.08
C ALA A 25 -47.64 -78.53 -199.91
N LEU A 26 -47.10 -79.68 -199.52
CA LEU A 26 -47.56 -80.45 -198.36
C LEU A 26 -47.23 -79.77 -197.03
N THR A 27 -46.02 -79.23 -196.84
CA THR A 27 -45.65 -78.55 -195.58
C THR A 27 -46.55 -77.34 -195.33
N ARG A 28 -46.73 -76.45 -196.31
CA ARG A 28 -47.67 -75.30 -196.23
C ARG A 28 -49.11 -75.72 -195.91
N ARG A 29 -49.55 -76.89 -196.37
CA ARG A 29 -50.89 -77.43 -196.07
C ARG A 29 -50.98 -77.98 -194.64
N THR A 30 -49.95 -78.69 -194.17
CA THR A 30 -49.90 -79.22 -192.80
C THR A 30 -49.74 -78.09 -191.78
N GLU A 31 -48.89 -77.09 -192.02
CA GLU A 31 -48.79 -75.85 -191.23
C GLU A 31 -50.15 -75.16 -191.09
N ARG A 32 -50.85 -74.93 -192.21
CA ARG A 32 -52.16 -74.23 -192.22
C ARG A 32 -53.26 -75.04 -191.51
N LEU A 33 -53.18 -76.37 -191.51
CA LEU A 33 -54.11 -77.24 -190.78
C LEU A 33 -53.76 -77.36 -189.29
N ALA A 34 -52.48 -77.49 -188.95
CA ALA A 34 -52.00 -77.50 -187.57
C ALA A 34 -52.33 -76.18 -186.87
N ARG A 35 -52.05 -75.05 -187.52
CA ARG A 35 -52.41 -73.71 -187.05
C ARG A 35 -53.91 -73.58 -186.79
N ARG A 36 -54.77 -73.96 -187.76
CA ARG A 36 -56.23 -73.98 -187.58
C ARG A 36 -56.70 -74.90 -186.46
N ARG A 37 -56.00 -75.99 -186.17
CA ARG A 37 -56.37 -76.95 -185.11
C ARG A 37 -55.89 -76.49 -183.72
N ILE A 38 -54.82 -75.69 -183.65
CA ILE A 38 -54.40 -74.98 -182.44
C ILE A 38 -55.37 -73.81 -182.17
N GLU A 39 -55.67 -73.00 -183.20
CA GLU A 39 -56.64 -71.89 -183.16
C GLU A 39 -58.09 -72.32 -182.85
N ALA A 40 -58.42 -73.62 -182.98
CA ALA A 40 -59.72 -74.20 -182.61
C ALA A 40 -59.67 -75.10 -181.36
N GLY A 41 -58.47 -75.40 -180.83
CA GLY A 41 -58.26 -76.22 -179.63
C GLY A 41 -58.00 -75.39 -178.38
N LEU A 42 -57.51 -74.16 -178.53
CA LEU A 42 -57.47 -73.15 -177.48
C LEU A 42 -58.81 -72.40 -177.46
N PRO A 43 -59.52 -72.35 -176.32
CA PRO A 43 -60.72 -71.51 -176.17
C PRO A 43 -60.39 -70.01 -176.02
N MET A 44 -59.09 -69.65 -176.06
CA MET A 44 -58.61 -68.27 -176.07
C MET A 44 -57.77 -67.99 -177.32
N SER A 45 -57.98 -66.80 -177.87
CA SER A 45 -57.31 -66.23 -179.04
C SER A 45 -55.81 -65.97 -178.79
N ILE A 46 -55.04 -65.92 -179.87
CA ILE A 46 -53.64 -65.45 -179.86
C ILE A 46 -53.53 -64.04 -179.25
N ALA A 47 -54.58 -63.22 -179.39
CA ALA A 47 -54.67 -61.89 -178.77
C ALA A 47 -54.78 -61.96 -177.24
N GLU A 48 -55.47 -62.96 -176.69
CA GLU A 48 -55.69 -63.12 -175.25
C GLU A 48 -54.45 -63.68 -174.56
N PHE A 49 -53.72 -64.62 -175.19
CA PHE A 49 -52.41 -65.06 -174.69
C PHE A 49 -51.37 -63.91 -174.71
N ALA A 50 -51.44 -63.00 -175.69
CA ALA A 50 -50.63 -61.79 -175.68
C ALA A 50 -51.03 -60.85 -174.53
N ALA A 51 -52.33 -60.70 -174.26
CA ALA A 51 -52.85 -59.92 -173.15
C ALA A 51 -52.46 -60.49 -171.78
N GLU A 52 -52.55 -61.81 -171.55
CA GLU A 52 -52.08 -62.46 -170.32
C GLU A 52 -50.59 -62.26 -170.10
N ARG A 53 -49.76 -62.44 -171.14
CA ARG A 53 -48.32 -62.19 -171.08
C ARG A 53 -48.00 -60.73 -170.71
N ASP A 54 -48.72 -59.78 -171.29
CA ASP A 54 -48.48 -58.36 -171.06
C ASP A 54 -49.11 -57.88 -169.73
N GLN A 55 -50.15 -58.55 -169.23
CA GLN A 55 -50.67 -58.43 -167.87
C GLN A 55 -49.70 -59.01 -166.83
N LEU A 56 -49.03 -60.13 -167.12
CA LEU A 56 -47.96 -60.68 -166.27
C LEU A 56 -46.74 -59.74 -166.23
N ARG A 57 -46.36 -59.14 -167.36
CA ARG A 57 -45.33 -58.08 -167.41
C ARG A 57 -45.73 -56.87 -166.58
N ALA A 58 -46.97 -56.38 -166.69
CA ALA A 58 -47.48 -55.29 -165.87
C ALA A 58 -47.50 -55.66 -164.38
N ALA A 59 -47.89 -56.89 -164.02
CA ALA A 59 -47.90 -57.37 -162.64
C ALA A 59 -46.49 -57.54 -162.05
N LEU A 60 -45.49 -57.89 -162.86
CA LEU A 60 -44.08 -57.91 -162.47
C LEU A 60 -43.54 -56.48 -162.30
N ALA A 61 -43.72 -55.60 -163.29
CA ALA A 61 -43.30 -54.20 -163.19
C ALA A 61 -43.92 -53.46 -161.99
N VAL A 62 -45.20 -53.73 -161.67
CA VAL A 62 -45.87 -53.19 -160.48
C VAL A 62 -45.34 -53.82 -159.18
N LYS A 63 -44.86 -55.07 -159.18
CA LYS A 63 -44.16 -55.66 -158.02
C LYS A 63 -42.76 -55.07 -157.85
N GLU A 64 -42.00 -54.92 -158.93
CA GLU A 64 -40.67 -54.33 -158.96
C GLU A 64 -40.71 -52.87 -158.48
N ALA A 65 -41.56 -52.02 -159.07
CA ALA A 65 -41.75 -50.63 -158.61
C ALA A 65 -42.31 -50.52 -157.16
N ARG A 66 -42.97 -51.55 -156.63
CA ARG A 66 -43.37 -51.62 -155.21
C ARG A 66 -42.24 -52.06 -154.29
N LEU A 67 -41.29 -52.85 -154.77
CA LEU A 67 -40.09 -53.25 -154.03
C LEU A 67 -39.05 -52.12 -154.04
N GLU A 68 -38.86 -51.48 -155.20
CA GLU A 68 -38.04 -50.28 -155.38
C GLU A 68 -38.49 -49.17 -154.42
N LYS A 69 -39.77 -48.77 -154.44
CA LYS A 69 -40.31 -47.77 -153.50
C LYS A 69 -40.23 -48.16 -152.02
N ARG A 70 -40.16 -49.46 -151.70
CA ARG A 70 -39.90 -49.93 -150.32
C ARG A 70 -38.43 -49.83 -149.97
N ALA A 71 -37.53 -50.13 -150.91
CA ALA A 71 -36.09 -49.92 -150.73
C ALA A 71 -35.77 -48.43 -150.58
N GLU A 72 -36.35 -47.55 -151.40
CA GLU A 72 -36.26 -46.08 -151.26
C GLU A 72 -36.76 -45.59 -149.90
N ALA A 73 -37.92 -46.09 -149.43
CA ALA A 73 -38.45 -45.73 -148.12
C ALA A 73 -37.53 -46.20 -146.97
N LEU A 74 -36.98 -47.42 -147.06
CA LEU A 74 -36.07 -47.97 -146.06
C LEU A 74 -34.70 -47.29 -146.06
N THR A 75 -34.16 -46.89 -147.22
CA THR A 75 -32.90 -46.13 -147.27
C THR A 75 -33.08 -44.69 -146.80
N ALA A 76 -34.23 -44.06 -147.07
CA ALA A 76 -34.59 -42.76 -146.50
C ALA A 76 -34.76 -42.83 -144.97
N GLU A 77 -35.38 -43.89 -144.44
CA GLU A 77 -35.50 -44.13 -143.00
C GLU A 77 -34.13 -44.39 -142.35
N GLN A 78 -33.28 -45.23 -142.94
CA GLN A 78 -31.90 -45.45 -142.48
C GLN A 78 -31.08 -44.15 -142.51
N ALA A 79 -31.18 -43.34 -143.57
CA ALA A 79 -30.50 -42.05 -143.65
C ALA A 79 -30.97 -41.09 -142.54
N ARG A 80 -32.28 -41.08 -142.22
CA ARG A 80 -32.82 -40.29 -141.10
C ARG A 80 -32.28 -40.79 -139.75
N LEU A 81 -32.27 -42.10 -139.51
CA LEU A 81 -31.76 -42.70 -138.27
C LEU A 81 -30.25 -42.52 -138.09
N LEU A 82 -29.47 -42.52 -139.18
CA LEU A 82 -28.03 -42.23 -139.16
C LEU A 82 -27.77 -40.74 -138.86
N ALA A 83 -28.57 -39.82 -139.42
CA ALA A 83 -28.50 -38.40 -139.06
C ALA A 83 -28.89 -38.18 -137.58
N GLU A 84 -29.98 -38.80 -137.13
CA GLU A 84 -30.49 -38.70 -135.76
C GLU A 84 -29.47 -39.24 -134.75
N THR A 85 -28.93 -40.44 -134.97
CA THR A 85 -27.85 -41.01 -134.12
C THR A 85 -26.55 -40.18 -134.19
N GLY A 86 -26.19 -39.62 -135.34
CA GLY A 86 -25.07 -38.69 -135.46
C GLY A 86 -25.23 -37.42 -134.61
N THR A 87 -26.43 -36.81 -134.60
CA THR A 87 -26.70 -35.64 -133.73
C THR A 87 -26.69 -36.00 -132.23
N LEU A 88 -27.14 -37.21 -131.87
CA LEU A 88 -27.09 -37.71 -130.50
C LEU A 88 -25.64 -37.99 -130.07
N GLN A 89 -24.81 -38.59 -130.92
CA GLN A 89 -23.39 -38.81 -130.66
C GLN A 89 -22.63 -37.49 -130.48
N ALA A 90 -22.87 -36.50 -131.34
CA ALA A 90 -22.28 -35.16 -131.19
C ALA A 90 -22.71 -34.48 -129.87
N ARG A 91 -23.96 -34.67 -129.45
CA ARG A 91 -24.47 -34.16 -128.16
C ARG A 91 -23.89 -34.90 -126.95
N VAL A 92 -23.70 -36.22 -127.04
CA VAL A 92 -23.02 -37.01 -125.99
C VAL A 92 -21.57 -36.55 -125.84
N ALA A 93 -20.80 -36.47 -126.92
CA ALA A 93 -19.42 -36.00 -126.88
C ALA A 93 -19.30 -34.56 -126.31
N SER A 94 -20.25 -33.67 -126.64
CA SER A 94 -20.32 -32.33 -126.05
C SER A 94 -20.63 -32.32 -124.54
N LEU A 95 -21.43 -33.27 -124.05
CA LEU A 95 -21.76 -33.41 -122.63
C LEU A 95 -20.62 -34.07 -121.85
N GLU A 96 -19.94 -35.06 -122.44
CA GLU A 96 -18.74 -35.69 -121.89
C GLU A 96 -17.59 -34.69 -121.76
N GLY A 97 -17.39 -33.83 -122.77
CA GLY A 97 -16.43 -32.71 -122.70
C GLY A 97 -16.75 -31.73 -121.57
N ALA A 98 -18.00 -31.24 -121.50
CA ALA A 98 -18.44 -30.33 -120.45
C ALA A 98 -18.34 -30.94 -119.03
N LEU A 99 -18.67 -32.23 -118.89
CA LEU A 99 -18.51 -32.97 -117.64
C LEU A 99 -17.03 -33.12 -117.24
N GLY A 100 -16.15 -33.40 -118.21
CA GLY A 100 -14.71 -33.47 -117.99
C GLY A 100 -14.08 -32.13 -117.59
N ASP A 101 -14.59 -31.01 -118.11
CA ASP A 101 -14.14 -29.67 -117.73
C ASP A 101 -14.66 -29.24 -116.35
N GLU A 102 -15.90 -29.56 -115.98
CA GLU A 102 -16.39 -29.37 -114.61
C GLU A 102 -15.68 -30.28 -113.60
N GLN A 103 -15.30 -31.50 -113.97
CA GLN A 103 -14.48 -32.37 -113.13
C GLN A 103 -13.08 -31.78 -112.86
N LYS A 104 -12.46 -31.11 -113.86
CA LYS A 104 -11.20 -30.36 -113.65
C LYS A 104 -11.42 -29.19 -112.70
N ARG A 105 -12.41 -28.33 -112.95
CA ARG A 105 -12.75 -27.17 -112.10
C ARG A 105 -12.99 -27.57 -110.66
N HIS A 106 -13.82 -28.60 -110.43
CA HIS A 106 -14.07 -29.14 -109.09
C HIS A 106 -12.80 -29.73 -108.46
N GLY A 107 -11.89 -30.32 -109.24
CA GLY A 107 -10.58 -30.76 -108.76
C GLY A 107 -9.68 -29.59 -108.33
N GLU A 108 -9.62 -28.54 -109.14
CA GLU A 108 -8.86 -27.31 -108.91
C GLU A 108 -9.37 -26.57 -107.66
N THR A 109 -10.67 -26.25 -107.60
CA THR A 109 -11.31 -25.62 -106.43
C THR A 109 -11.18 -26.47 -105.16
N ARG A 110 -11.20 -27.81 -105.26
CA ARG A 110 -10.96 -28.68 -104.10
C ARG A 110 -9.50 -28.62 -103.64
N ALA A 111 -8.53 -28.54 -104.56
CA ALA A 111 -7.13 -28.35 -104.21
C ALA A 111 -6.86 -26.96 -103.60
N GLU A 112 -7.55 -25.92 -104.06
CA GLU A 112 -7.51 -24.58 -103.47
C GLU A 112 -8.12 -24.56 -102.06
N HIS A 113 -9.28 -25.18 -101.85
CA HIS A 113 -9.87 -25.31 -100.51
C HIS A 113 -8.97 -26.06 -99.53
N LEU A 114 -8.26 -27.11 -99.97
CA LEU A 114 -7.29 -27.82 -99.13
C LEU A 114 -6.12 -26.90 -98.74
N ARG A 115 -5.47 -26.24 -99.71
CA ARG A 115 -4.38 -25.28 -99.45
C ARG A 115 -4.79 -24.14 -98.52
N VAL A 116 -5.99 -23.60 -98.70
CA VAL A 116 -6.53 -22.53 -97.85
C VAL A 116 -6.84 -23.06 -96.44
N SER A 117 -7.33 -24.29 -96.30
CA SER A 117 -7.55 -24.93 -95.00
C SER A 117 -6.24 -25.27 -94.28
N GLU A 118 -5.20 -25.67 -95.01
CA GLU A 118 -3.85 -25.92 -94.50
C GLU A 118 -3.23 -24.60 -94.00
N ALA A 119 -3.19 -23.56 -94.84
CA ALA A 119 -2.69 -22.24 -94.46
C ALA A 119 -3.51 -21.59 -93.31
N LEU A 120 -4.82 -21.83 -93.22
CA LEU A 120 -5.64 -21.40 -92.09
C LEU A 120 -5.29 -22.16 -90.81
N SER A 121 -4.98 -23.46 -90.90
CA SER A 121 -4.52 -24.23 -89.74
C SER A 121 -3.13 -23.82 -89.28
N GLU A 122 -2.21 -23.50 -90.20
CA GLU A 122 -0.87 -23.00 -89.89
C GLU A 122 -0.94 -21.61 -89.24
N THR A 123 -1.73 -20.68 -89.80
CA THR A 123 -1.90 -19.34 -89.23
C THR A 123 -2.66 -19.35 -87.90
N ALA A 124 -3.62 -20.25 -87.70
CA ALA A 124 -4.27 -20.45 -86.40
C ALA A 124 -3.29 -20.99 -85.35
N ALA A 125 -2.42 -21.94 -85.70
CA ALA A 125 -1.38 -22.45 -84.80
C ALA A 125 -0.34 -21.37 -84.45
N ALA A 126 0.07 -20.57 -85.43
CA ALA A 126 1.00 -19.44 -85.23
C ALA A 126 0.40 -18.35 -84.33
N LEU A 127 -0.90 -18.04 -84.49
CA LEU A 127 -1.63 -17.14 -83.59
C LEU A 127 -1.70 -17.72 -82.18
N GLU A 128 -1.97 -19.02 -82.03
CA GLU A 128 -2.02 -19.67 -80.72
C GLU A 128 -0.64 -19.74 -80.03
N THR A 129 0.48 -19.65 -80.77
CA THR A 129 1.82 -19.45 -80.17
C THR A 129 2.06 -18.00 -79.76
N GLU A 130 1.75 -17.03 -80.63
CA GLU A 130 1.86 -15.59 -80.31
C GLU A 130 0.97 -15.20 -79.11
N GLU A 131 -0.25 -15.75 -79.00
CA GLU A 131 -1.12 -15.50 -77.84
C GLU A 131 -0.55 -16.06 -76.53
N ARG A 132 0.19 -17.18 -76.57
CA ARG A 132 0.92 -17.73 -75.41
C ARG A 132 2.12 -16.87 -75.03
N GLU A 133 2.89 -16.39 -76.01
CA GLU A 133 4.04 -15.50 -75.77
C GLU A 133 3.56 -14.12 -75.26
N HIS A 134 2.45 -13.60 -75.79
CA HIS A 134 1.74 -12.42 -75.28
C HIS A 134 1.04 -12.64 -73.92
N ALA A 135 0.82 -13.88 -73.48
CA ALA A 135 0.38 -14.17 -72.11
C ALA A 135 1.59 -14.17 -71.16
N ALA A 136 2.64 -14.92 -71.49
CA ALA A 136 3.87 -15.01 -70.70
C ALA A 136 4.52 -13.64 -70.49
N THR A 137 4.68 -12.83 -71.55
CA THR A 137 5.24 -11.47 -71.44
C THR A 137 4.36 -10.52 -70.60
N ARG A 138 3.04 -10.73 -70.53
CA ARG A 138 2.16 -9.99 -69.60
C ARG A 138 2.36 -10.42 -68.15
N GLU A 139 2.59 -11.70 -67.89
CA GLU A 139 2.92 -12.20 -66.55
C GLU A 139 4.30 -11.70 -66.08
N GLU A 140 5.30 -11.71 -66.96
CA GLU A 140 6.62 -11.11 -66.70
C GLU A 140 6.53 -9.61 -66.41
N LEU A 141 5.76 -8.85 -67.22
CA LEU A 141 5.53 -7.43 -66.97
C LEU A 141 4.80 -7.20 -65.64
N ALA A 142 3.80 -8.00 -65.29
CA ALA A 142 3.09 -7.89 -64.02
C ALA A 142 3.99 -8.21 -62.80
N ALA A 143 4.90 -9.18 -62.93
CA ALA A 143 5.91 -9.48 -61.91
C ALA A 143 6.96 -8.35 -61.78
N LEU A 144 7.40 -7.77 -62.90
CA LEU A 144 8.29 -6.61 -62.91
C LEU A 144 7.62 -5.39 -62.25
N ASP A 145 6.35 -5.14 -62.56
CA ASP A 145 5.52 -4.11 -61.93
C ASP A 145 5.41 -4.30 -60.41
N ALA A 146 5.25 -5.54 -59.95
CA ALA A 146 5.19 -5.88 -58.53
C ALA A 146 6.53 -5.62 -57.82
N THR A 147 7.65 -6.08 -58.38
CA THR A 147 8.99 -5.82 -57.81
C THR A 147 9.37 -4.35 -57.86
N TYR A 148 8.97 -3.60 -58.90
CA TYR A 148 9.17 -2.15 -58.95
C TYR A 148 8.39 -1.42 -57.85
N ARG A 149 7.13 -1.83 -57.58
CA ARG A 149 6.34 -1.31 -56.45
C ARG A 149 6.98 -1.64 -55.09
N GLU A 150 7.49 -2.86 -54.92
CA GLU A 150 8.19 -3.28 -53.70
C GLU A 150 9.47 -2.46 -53.46
N VAL A 151 10.32 -2.31 -54.48
CA VAL A 151 11.53 -1.47 -54.41
C VAL A 151 11.18 -0.01 -54.11
N THR A 152 10.14 0.53 -54.75
CA THR A 152 9.68 1.92 -54.51
C THR A 152 9.16 2.11 -53.09
N ALA A 153 8.38 1.16 -52.57
CA ALA A 153 7.90 1.17 -51.19
C ALA A 153 9.05 1.03 -50.17
N GLY A 154 10.02 0.15 -50.45
CA GLY A 154 11.23 -0.01 -49.64
C GLY A 154 12.13 1.23 -49.63
N GLN A 155 12.22 1.94 -50.76
CA GLN A 155 12.88 3.25 -50.85
C GLN A 155 12.14 4.33 -50.03
N GLY A 156 10.81 4.38 -50.09
CA GLY A 156 9.99 5.27 -49.27
C GLY A 156 10.22 5.03 -47.78
N ALA A 157 10.02 3.80 -47.31
CA ALA A 157 10.25 3.43 -45.90
C ALA A 157 11.71 3.65 -45.44
N SER A 158 12.69 3.48 -46.34
CA SER A 158 14.09 3.82 -46.05
C SER A 158 14.32 5.33 -45.93
N GLY A 159 13.62 6.14 -46.73
CA GLY A 159 13.60 7.60 -46.63
C GLY A 159 13.00 8.07 -45.31
N ASP A 160 11.81 7.55 -44.95
CA ASP A 160 11.13 7.84 -43.69
C ASP A 160 12.01 7.47 -42.48
N ALA A 161 12.66 6.30 -42.51
CA ALA A 161 13.59 5.88 -41.47
C ALA A 161 14.86 6.74 -41.39
N VAL A 162 15.30 7.35 -42.50
CA VAL A 162 16.40 8.33 -42.52
C VAL A 162 15.96 9.67 -41.95
N GLU A 163 14.76 10.17 -42.28
CA GLU A 163 14.22 11.41 -41.70
C GLU A 163 13.90 11.27 -40.22
N GLN A 164 13.31 10.15 -39.78
CA GLN A 164 13.11 9.88 -38.36
C GLN A 164 14.46 9.91 -37.62
N ARG A 165 15.50 9.25 -38.15
CA ARG A 165 16.86 9.29 -37.57
C ARG A 165 17.52 10.67 -37.63
N ARG A 166 17.15 11.54 -38.58
CA ARG A 166 17.59 12.95 -38.61
C ARG A 166 16.91 13.76 -37.51
N LEU A 167 15.60 13.58 -37.31
CA LEU A 167 14.82 14.24 -36.25
C LEU A 167 15.27 13.78 -34.85
N GLU A 168 15.47 12.47 -34.65
CA GLU A 168 16.03 11.91 -33.40
C GLU A 168 17.41 12.49 -33.09
N ARG A 169 18.32 12.57 -34.08
CA ARG A 169 19.62 13.22 -33.91
C ARG A 169 19.48 14.68 -33.55
N ALA A 170 18.66 15.45 -34.28
CA ALA A 170 18.44 16.86 -33.99
C ALA A 170 17.91 17.09 -32.56
N ALA A 171 17.00 16.22 -32.08
CA ALA A 171 16.51 16.24 -30.70
C ALA A 171 17.63 15.94 -29.68
N PHE A 172 18.42 14.88 -29.88
CA PHE A 172 19.57 14.58 -29.01
C PHE A 172 20.66 15.67 -29.04
N GLU A 173 20.87 16.34 -30.18
CA GLU A 173 21.83 17.44 -30.27
C GLU A 173 21.33 18.71 -29.58
N ALA A 174 20.01 18.99 -29.63
CA ALA A 174 19.38 20.04 -28.85
C ALA A 174 19.41 19.75 -27.34
N GLU A 175 19.11 18.52 -26.92
CA GLU A 175 19.22 18.09 -25.52
C GLU A 175 20.66 18.20 -25.02
N ARG A 176 21.64 17.69 -25.79
CA ARG A 176 23.07 17.86 -25.51
C ARG A 176 23.46 19.33 -25.37
N GLY A 177 22.95 20.20 -26.23
CA GLY A 177 23.15 21.65 -26.14
C GLY A 177 22.59 22.25 -24.85
N ALA A 178 21.35 21.89 -24.47
CA ALA A 178 20.71 22.33 -23.25
C ALA A 178 21.43 21.82 -21.99
N LEU A 179 21.89 20.57 -21.98
CA LEU A 179 22.68 19.98 -20.90
C LEU A 179 24.05 20.66 -20.76
N LEU A 180 24.75 20.93 -21.87
CA LEU A 180 26.02 21.67 -21.85
C LEU A 180 25.83 23.10 -21.33
N GLY A 181 24.78 23.82 -21.77
CA GLY A 181 24.44 25.14 -21.24
C GLY A 181 24.09 25.11 -19.75
N ARG A 182 23.40 24.07 -19.27
CA ARG A 182 23.13 23.85 -17.85
C ARG A 182 24.39 23.55 -17.04
N ILE A 183 25.33 22.78 -17.58
CA ILE A 183 26.64 22.51 -16.95
C ILE A 183 27.42 23.82 -16.82
N GLN A 184 27.54 24.61 -17.89
CA GLN A 184 28.20 25.92 -17.87
C GLN A 184 27.52 26.89 -16.87
N GLY A 185 26.19 26.87 -16.76
CA GLY A 185 25.45 27.62 -15.75
C GLY A 185 25.75 27.18 -14.32
N LEU A 186 25.91 25.88 -14.08
CA LEU A 186 26.30 25.33 -12.77
C LEU A 186 27.77 25.61 -12.44
N GLU A 187 28.67 25.54 -13.42
CA GLU A 187 30.09 25.86 -13.26
C GLU A 187 30.30 27.34 -12.93
N THR A 188 29.63 28.25 -13.63
CA THR A 188 29.68 29.68 -13.34
C THR A 188 29.04 30.03 -12.00
N ALA A 189 27.90 29.43 -11.64
CA ALA A 189 27.31 29.58 -10.31
C ALA A 189 28.23 29.04 -9.19
N HIS A 190 28.92 27.91 -9.42
CA HIS A 190 29.86 27.33 -8.47
C HIS A 190 31.15 28.16 -8.34
N GLN A 191 31.62 28.80 -9.42
CA GLN A 191 32.70 29.78 -9.37
C GLN A 191 32.30 31.03 -8.58
N ALA A 192 31.09 31.56 -8.78
CA ALA A 192 30.55 32.68 -8.01
C ALA A 192 30.45 32.33 -6.51
N LEU A 193 29.86 31.19 -6.16
CA LEU A 193 29.75 30.74 -4.77
C LEU A 193 31.12 30.50 -4.11
N ARG A 194 32.13 30.03 -4.87
CA ARG A 194 33.52 29.94 -4.39
C ARG A 194 34.13 31.31 -4.13
N ALA A 195 33.86 32.31 -4.96
CA ALA A 195 34.33 33.68 -4.76
C ALA A 195 33.65 34.34 -3.55
N GLU A 196 32.34 34.15 -3.38
CA GLU A 196 31.61 34.58 -2.18
C GLU A 196 32.16 33.92 -0.91
N HIS A 197 32.36 32.59 -0.93
CA HIS A 197 32.93 31.88 0.21
C HIS A 197 34.35 32.36 0.54
N ALA A 198 35.21 32.61 -0.46
CA ALA A 198 36.54 33.19 -0.24
C ALA A 198 36.47 34.61 0.35
N ALA A 199 35.49 35.44 -0.06
CA ALA A 199 35.26 36.75 0.53
C ALA A 199 34.76 36.66 1.98
N VAL A 200 33.85 35.73 2.28
CA VAL A 200 33.35 35.45 3.64
C VAL A 200 34.48 34.94 4.54
N MET A 201 35.33 34.03 4.05
CA MET A 201 36.52 33.58 4.79
C MET A 201 37.49 34.73 5.07
N LYS A 202 37.76 35.60 4.08
CA LYS A 202 38.60 36.80 4.31
C LYS A 202 38.01 37.75 5.38
N ILE A 203 36.68 37.90 5.44
CA ILE A 203 36.00 38.68 6.48
C ILE A 203 36.07 37.98 7.84
N HIS A 204 35.89 36.67 7.87
CA HIS A 204 35.99 35.83 9.08
C HIS A 204 37.40 35.89 9.68
N ASP A 205 38.43 35.73 8.85
CA ASP A 205 39.83 35.74 9.28
C ASP A 205 40.25 37.15 9.74
N GLY A 206 39.78 38.20 9.05
CA GLY A 206 39.89 39.59 9.52
C GLY A 206 39.26 39.80 10.90
N ARG A 207 38.05 39.27 11.12
CA ARG A 207 37.38 39.30 12.43
C ARG A 207 38.10 38.48 13.50
N HIS A 208 38.82 37.41 13.15
CA HIS A 208 39.66 36.67 14.09
C HIS A 208 40.90 37.46 14.49
N VAL A 209 41.55 38.16 13.55
CA VAL A 209 42.66 39.07 13.86
C VAL A 209 42.18 40.24 14.73
N GLU A 210 41.03 40.82 14.42
CA GLU A 210 40.37 41.86 15.24
C GLU A 210 40.02 41.34 16.64
N ASN A 211 39.44 40.14 16.77
CA ASN A 211 39.17 39.52 18.07
C ASN A 211 40.44 39.16 18.84
N ALA A 212 41.53 38.78 18.18
CA ALA A 212 42.81 38.55 18.82
C ALA A 212 43.43 39.86 19.35
N ALA A 213 43.35 40.95 18.58
CA ALA A 213 43.77 42.28 19.02
C ALA A 213 42.94 42.75 20.22
N LEU A 214 41.60 42.69 20.15
CA LEU A 214 40.70 43.07 21.25
C LEU A 214 40.90 42.21 22.52
N ARG A 215 41.29 40.93 22.36
CA ARG A 215 41.68 40.07 23.49
C ARG A 215 43.00 40.52 24.12
N ALA A 216 44.02 40.83 23.31
CA ALA A 216 45.30 41.35 23.80
C ALA A 216 45.14 42.73 24.47
N GLU A 217 44.34 43.63 23.90
CA GLU A 217 43.98 44.90 24.54
C GLU A 217 43.30 44.66 25.89
N ARG A 218 42.28 43.79 25.94
CA ARG A 218 41.63 43.39 27.20
C ARG A 218 42.62 42.79 28.20
N GLU A 219 43.58 41.98 27.76
CA GLU A 219 44.63 41.41 28.61
C GLU A 219 45.53 42.50 29.20
N THR A 220 46.00 43.47 28.40
CA THR A 220 46.74 44.64 28.94
C THR A 220 45.90 45.52 29.88
N HIS A 221 44.58 45.60 29.65
CA HIS A 221 43.66 46.27 30.58
C HIS A 221 43.50 45.50 31.90
N LEU A 222 43.45 44.16 31.87
CA LEU A 222 43.42 43.31 33.06
C LEU A 222 44.75 43.40 33.84
N GLU A 223 45.90 43.30 33.17
CA GLU A 223 47.21 43.53 33.81
C GLU A 223 47.31 44.92 34.47
N ARG A 224 46.66 45.94 33.86
CA ARG A 224 46.63 47.30 34.39
C ARG A 224 45.70 47.42 35.60
N LEU A 225 44.57 46.70 35.61
CA LEU A 225 43.69 46.57 36.77
C LEU A 225 44.41 45.85 37.91
N GLU A 226 45.02 44.69 37.69
CA GLU A 226 45.80 43.99 38.71
C GLU A 226 46.95 44.85 39.27
N ARG A 227 47.61 45.64 38.42
CA ARG A 227 48.66 46.58 38.87
C ARG A 227 48.11 47.71 39.74
N LEU A 228 46.86 48.15 39.51
CA LEU A 228 46.16 49.12 40.36
C LEU A 228 45.67 48.47 41.67
N GLU A 229 45.11 47.27 41.62
CA GLU A 229 44.70 46.49 42.79
C GLU A 229 45.89 46.18 43.72
N ARG A 230 47.01 45.71 43.15
CA ARG A 230 48.27 45.54 43.88
C ARG A 230 48.79 46.86 44.47
N SER A 231 48.56 47.99 43.80
CA SER A 231 48.88 49.33 44.33
C SER A 231 47.92 49.80 45.44
N ILE A 232 46.69 49.29 45.49
CA ILE A 232 45.71 49.57 46.56
C ILE A 232 46.06 48.70 47.78
N ALA A 233 46.24 47.40 47.61
CA ALA A 233 46.66 46.49 48.68
C ALA A 233 48.00 46.93 49.33
N ALA A 234 48.97 47.40 48.52
CA ALA A 234 50.23 47.95 49.03
C ALA A 234 50.10 49.33 49.74
N ARG A 235 48.97 50.03 49.60
CA ARG A 235 48.62 51.22 50.40
C ARG A 235 47.88 50.82 51.68
N GLU A 236 46.99 49.83 51.61
CA GLU A 236 46.26 49.30 52.77
C GLU A 236 47.22 48.66 53.78
N ALA A 237 48.21 47.86 53.32
CA ALA A 237 49.26 47.31 54.18
C ALA A 237 50.09 48.37 54.91
N ARG A 238 50.32 49.54 54.30
CA ARG A 238 51.02 50.68 54.94
C ARG A 238 50.15 51.39 55.97
N LEU A 239 48.82 51.32 55.83
CA LEU A 239 47.89 51.86 56.83
C LEU A 239 47.79 50.96 58.06
N THR A 240 47.90 49.64 57.91
CA THR A 240 47.99 48.71 59.05
C THR A 240 49.33 48.83 59.78
N GLU A 241 50.45 48.93 59.06
CA GLU A 241 51.80 49.11 59.61
C GLU A 241 51.93 50.41 60.44
N LEU A 242 51.27 51.49 60.01
CA LEU A 242 51.14 52.74 60.76
C LEU A 242 50.25 52.63 62.02
N GLY A 243 49.40 51.61 62.12
CA GLY A 243 48.64 51.29 63.33
C GLY A 243 49.50 50.61 64.39
N GLU A 244 50.27 49.59 64.00
CA GLU A 244 51.11 48.79 64.89
C GLU A 244 52.26 49.60 65.52
N LEU A 245 52.84 50.54 64.74
CA LEU A 245 53.82 51.52 65.24
C LEU A 245 53.25 52.50 66.27
N LYS A 246 51.92 52.60 66.40
CA LYS A 246 51.26 53.43 67.42
C LYS A 246 51.11 52.68 68.73
N THR A 247 50.72 51.40 68.69
CA THR A 247 50.53 50.56 69.89
C THR A 247 51.83 50.27 70.63
N LEU A 248 52.95 50.05 69.91
CA LEU A 248 54.27 49.86 70.53
C LEU A 248 54.70 51.05 71.41
N ARG A 249 54.28 52.26 71.05
CA ARG A 249 54.68 53.51 71.72
C ARG A 249 53.92 53.82 73.00
N GLU A 250 52.82 53.11 73.27
CA GLU A 250 52.09 53.23 74.54
C GLU A 250 52.59 52.22 75.59
N MET A 251 53.06 51.04 75.15
CA MET A 251 53.62 50.00 76.04
C MET A 251 54.93 50.42 76.71
N GLU A 252 55.82 51.14 76.02
CA GLU A 252 57.07 51.66 76.61
C GLU A 252 56.83 52.69 77.73
N LYS A 253 55.61 53.25 77.81
CA LYS A 253 55.27 54.26 78.83
C LYS A 253 54.77 53.64 80.14
N THR A 254 54.12 52.48 80.07
CA THR A 254 53.51 51.82 81.24
C THR A 254 54.50 51.11 82.16
N ASP A 255 55.63 50.62 81.63
CA ASP A 255 56.61 49.84 82.42
C ASP A 255 57.45 50.69 83.41
N ALA A 256 57.48 52.01 83.23
CA ALA A 256 58.20 52.93 84.11
C ALA A 256 57.39 53.31 85.37
N GLU A 257 56.06 53.38 85.28
CA GLU A 257 55.19 53.87 86.36
C GLU A 257 54.88 52.78 87.41
N VAL A 258 54.81 51.51 86.99
CA VAL A 258 54.50 50.37 87.87
C VAL A 258 55.49 50.26 89.05
N ARG A 259 56.80 50.40 88.79
CA ARG A 259 57.87 50.18 89.79
C ARG A 259 58.00 51.30 90.83
N ALA A 260 57.24 52.40 90.69
CA ALA A 260 57.15 53.45 91.72
C ALA A 260 55.99 53.19 92.70
N SER A 261 54.95 52.46 92.29
CA SER A 261 53.73 52.27 93.09
C SER A 261 53.92 51.38 94.33
N GLU A 262 54.87 50.45 94.29
CA GLU A 262 55.06 49.42 95.33
C GLU A 262 55.65 49.92 96.65
N MET A 263 56.20 51.14 96.70
CA MET A 263 56.61 51.79 97.96
C MET A 263 55.55 52.73 98.55
N ALA A 264 54.57 53.20 97.77
CA ALA A 264 53.50 54.07 98.26
C ALA A 264 52.52 53.33 99.19
N THR A 265 52.35 52.02 98.99
CA THR A 265 51.43 51.15 99.74
C THR A 265 51.79 50.96 101.22
N ARG A 266 52.92 51.48 101.69
CA ARG A 266 53.30 51.50 103.12
C ARG A 266 52.97 52.79 103.87
N LEU A 267 52.45 53.83 103.19
CA LEU A 267 52.04 55.10 103.80
C LEU A 267 50.52 55.24 103.97
N ALA A 268 49.73 54.58 103.12
CA ALA A 268 48.25 54.61 103.16
C ALA A 268 47.60 54.09 104.47
N ALA A 269 48.39 53.49 105.37
CA ALA A 269 47.93 53.09 106.71
C ALA A 269 47.72 54.27 107.68
N SER A 270 48.19 55.48 107.35
CA SER A 270 48.13 56.66 108.24
C SER A 270 46.94 57.58 108.00
N ASP A 271 46.48 57.73 106.75
CA ASP A 271 45.48 58.77 106.38
C ASP A 271 44.03 58.40 106.76
N GLY A 272 43.78 57.12 107.05
CA GLY A 272 42.49 56.62 107.55
C GLY A 272 42.07 57.15 108.93
N HIS A 273 42.88 58.02 109.56
CA HIS A 273 42.52 58.76 110.77
C HIS A 273 41.93 60.15 110.47
N VAL A 274 42.31 60.78 109.34
CA VAL A 274 41.90 62.16 109.00
C VAL A 274 40.53 62.20 108.32
N GLN A 275 40.20 61.23 107.45
CA GLN A 275 38.91 61.19 106.76
C GLN A 275 37.72 60.78 107.66
N ARG A 276 37.97 60.20 108.84
CA ARG A 276 36.91 59.96 109.85
C ARG A 276 36.44 61.27 110.48
N LEU A 277 37.39 62.09 110.95
CA LEU A 277 37.10 63.37 111.61
C LEU A 277 36.41 64.40 110.70
N SER A 278 36.62 64.37 109.37
CA SER A 278 35.97 65.31 108.45
C SER A 278 34.50 64.98 108.17
N ILE A 279 34.15 63.69 108.09
CA ILE A 279 32.76 63.26 107.89
C ILE A 279 31.96 63.45 109.19
N GLU A 280 32.54 63.06 110.33
CA GLU A 280 31.91 63.21 111.65
C GLU A 280 31.60 64.68 112.00
N LEU A 281 32.46 65.64 111.64
CA LEU A 281 32.24 67.07 111.93
C LEU A 281 31.22 67.74 110.99
N GLN A 282 31.12 67.31 109.73
CA GLN A 282 30.14 67.82 108.78
C GLN A 282 28.72 67.41 109.22
N GLU A 283 28.54 66.12 109.53
CA GLU A 283 27.28 65.61 110.07
C GLU A 283 26.92 66.24 111.43
N ALA A 284 27.90 66.56 112.27
CA ALA A 284 27.66 67.19 113.57
C ALA A 284 27.08 68.61 113.50
N ARG A 285 27.23 69.33 112.38
CA ARG A 285 26.67 70.68 112.20
C ARG A 285 25.23 70.66 111.72
N GLU A 286 24.93 69.91 110.67
CA GLU A 286 23.55 69.76 110.16
C GLU A 286 22.65 69.04 111.19
N ARG A 287 23.22 68.15 112.01
CA ARG A 287 22.52 67.60 113.17
C ARG A 287 22.31 68.61 114.30
N LEU A 288 23.14 69.64 114.47
CA LEU A 288 22.96 70.61 115.57
C LEU A 288 21.72 71.49 115.34
N GLU A 289 21.64 72.16 114.19
CA GLU A 289 20.54 73.10 113.90
C GLU A 289 19.19 72.39 113.76
N ALA A 290 19.18 71.16 113.22
CA ALA A 290 17.98 70.32 113.19
C ALA A 290 17.61 69.75 114.58
N LEU A 291 18.59 69.43 115.44
CA LEU A 291 18.32 69.00 116.80
C LEU A 291 17.90 70.15 117.71
N GLU A 292 18.30 71.41 117.51
CA GLU A 292 17.78 72.51 118.36
C GLU A 292 16.26 72.66 118.18
N ALA A 293 15.76 72.69 116.95
CA ALA A 293 14.32 72.75 116.65
C ALA A 293 13.53 71.51 117.13
N LEU A 294 14.16 70.32 117.11
CA LEU A 294 13.55 69.09 117.62
C LEU A 294 13.76 68.86 119.12
N HIS A 295 14.77 69.47 119.76
CA HIS A 295 15.02 69.36 121.20
C HIS A 295 14.08 70.27 121.99
N GLU A 296 13.71 71.45 121.47
CA GLU A 296 12.70 72.30 122.10
C GLU A 296 11.28 71.69 122.06
N SER A 297 10.98 70.86 121.06
CA SER A 297 9.71 70.13 120.96
C SER A 297 9.75 68.76 121.67
N ALA A 298 10.82 67.99 121.50
CA ALA A 298 11.00 66.70 122.18
C ALA A 298 11.25 66.83 123.69
N SER A 299 11.82 67.93 124.19
CA SER A 299 11.95 68.15 125.65
C SER A 299 10.60 68.21 126.38
N ARG A 300 9.50 68.54 125.67
CA ARG A 300 8.14 68.42 126.21
C ARG A 300 7.60 66.99 126.16
N GLN A 301 7.82 66.24 125.09
CA GLN A 301 7.30 64.86 124.94
C GLN A 301 8.16 63.77 125.59
N VAL A 302 9.46 63.99 125.76
CA VAL A 302 10.37 63.07 126.46
C VAL A 302 10.13 63.12 127.97
N ALA A 303 9.68 64.26 128.52
CA ALA A 303 9.20 64.33 129.90
C ALA A 303 7.98 63.40 130.13
N GLU A 304 7.08 63.27 129.14
CA GLU A 304 5.90 62.39 129.23
C GLU A 304 6.24 60.92 128.94
N SER A 305 7.11 60.65 127.96
CA SER A 305 7.45 59.27 127.53
C SER A 305 8.55 58.59 128.37
N ALA A 306 9.39 59.34 129.09
CA ALA A 306 10.36 58.77 130.03
C ALA A 306 9.68 57.95 131.15
N ALA A 307 8.48 58.35 131.58
CA ALA A 307 7.68 57.59 132.54
C ALA A 307 7.15 56.26 131.95
N ALA A 308 6.79 56.25 130.66
CA ALA A 308 6.16 55.10 130.01
C ALA A 308 7.16 54.00 129.60
N LEU A 309 8.34 54.38 129.09
CA LEU A 309 9.29 53.41 128.52
C LEU A 309 10.19 52.73 129.58
N GLU A 310 10.37 53.32 130.76
CA GLU A 310 10.92 52.59 131.91
C GLU A 310 9.96 51.50 132.42
N ALA A 311 8.65 51.72 132.37
CA ALA A 311 7.67 50.72 132.74
C ALA A 311 7.72 49.52 131.78
N ALA A 312 7.65 49.77 130.47
CA ALA A 312 7.72 48.71 129.44
C ALA A 312 9.03 47.91 129.47
N ARG A 313 10.17 48.53 129.83
CA ARG A 313 11.45 47.81 130.02
C ARG A 313 11.38 46.81 131.19
N ARG A 314 10.69 47.14 132.28
CA ARG A 314 10.47 46.21 133.40
C ARG A 314 9.56 45.03 133.03
N GLU A 315 8.67 45.20 132.05
CA GLU A 315 7.77 44.15 131.58
C GLU A 315 8.43 43.18 130.57
N LEU A 316 9.15 43.69 129.56
CA LEU A 316 9.70 42.81 128.51
C LEU A 316 10.86 41.93 129.01
N ASP A 317 11.69 42.43 129.92
CA ASP A 317 12.73 41.61 130.56
C ASP A 317 12.12 40.59 131.54
N ALA A 318 10.91 40.86 132.08
CA ALA A 318 10.14 39.87 132.83
C ALA A 318 9.53 38.78 131.92
N GLU A 319 9.19 39.07 130.66
CA GLU A 319 8.79 38.05 129.67
C GLU A 319 9.98 37.18 129.20
N ARG A 320 11.16 37.78 128.94
CA ARG A 320 12.38 37.01 128.65
C ARG A 320 12.76 36.11 129.83
N GLY A 321 12.65 36.62 131.05
CA GLY A 321 12.75 35.84 132.28
C GLY A 321 11.65 34.79 132.50
N ARG A 322 10.65 34.65 131.62
CA ARG A 322 9.74 33.49 131.55
C ARG A 322 10.17 32.49 130.49
N GLY A 323 10.60 32.94 129.31
CA GLY A 323 11.17 32.08 128.27
C GLY A 323 12.39 31.30 128.77
N GLU A 324 13.35 31.99 129.40
CA GLU A 324 14.52 31.37 130.03
C GLU A 324 14.16 30.39 131.15
N ARG A 325 13.00 30.57 131.80
CA ARG A 325 12.51 29.64 132.83
C ARG A 325 11.74 28.46 132.24
N ALA A 326 11.08 28.60 131.10
CA ALA A 326 10.33 27.51 130.46
C ALA A 326 11.28 26.43 129.90
N GLU A 327 12.22 26.80 129.04
CA GLU A 327 13.20 25.85 128.49
C GLU A 327 14.13 25.26 129.59
N ALA A 328 14.51 26.07 130.58
CA ALA A 328 15.29 25.58 131.70
C ALA A 328 14.49 24.64 132.61
N ALA A 329 13.21 24.91 132.87
CA ALA A 329 12.35 24.02 133.65
C ALA A 329 12.09 22.69 132.93
N GLU A 330 11.91 22.69 131.61
CA GLU A 330 11.76 21.47 130.83
C GLU A 330 13.05 20.63 130.91
N ARG A 331 14.23 21.22 130.62
CA ARG A 331 15.53 20.54 130.73
C ARG A 331 15.82 20.04 132.16
N LEU A 332 15.44 20.81 133.19
CA LEU A 332 15.58 20.39 134.59
C LEU A 332 14.56 19.32 135.00
N SER A 333 13.37 19.28 134.39
CA SER A 333 12.37 18.22 134.60
C SER A 333 12.79 16.90 133.96
N VAL A 334 13.40 16.93 132.77
CA VAL A 334 14.00 15.74 132.14
C VAL A 334 15.15 15.21 133.00
N ALA A 335 16.04 16.10 133.47
CA ALA A 335 17.14 15.73 134.36
C ALA A 335 16.66 15.18 135.73
N ARG A 336 15.55 15.70 136.27
CA ARG A 336 14.91 15.17 137.49
C ARG A 336 14.23 13.82 137.27
N ALA A 337 13.47 13.67 136.18
CA ALA A 337 12.88 12.38 135.82
C ALA A 337 13.95 11.29 135.62
N GLU A 338 15.10 11.64 135.05
CA GLU A 338 16.27 10.76 134.94
C GLU A 338 16.94 10.42 136.28
N ALA A 339 16.81 11.26 137.31
CA ALA A 339 17.28 10.96 138.67
C ALA A 339 16.25 10.10 139.43
N GLU A 340 14.99 10.50 139.40
CA GLU A 340 13.86 9.79 140.03
C GLU A 340 13.69 8.37 139.47
N LEU A 341 13.88 8.17 138.15
CA LEU A 341 13.93 6.82 137.54
C LEU A 341 15.07 5.94 138.06
N ARG A 342 16.20 6.53 138.50
CA ARG A 342 17.35 5.78 139.02
C ARG A 342 17.22 5.49 140.52
N GLU A 343 16.66 6.40 141.32
CA GLU A 343 16.22 6.08 142.69
C GLU A 343 15.12 5.01 142.68
N LEU A 344 14.13 5.12 141.79
CA LEU A 344 13.11 4.09 141.61
C LEU A 344 13.72 2.74 141.19
N ALA A 345 14.75 2.72 140.34
CA ALA A 345 15.44 1.48 139.99
C ALA A 345 16.14 0.82 141.20
N GLN A 346 16.71 1.61 142.11
CA GLN A 346 17.27 1.10 143.38
C GLN A 346 16.16 0.63 144.34
N ALA A 347 15.06 1.36 144.45
CA ALA A 347 13.90 0.99 145.27
C ALA A 347 13.18 -0.27 144.77
N PHE A 348 13.05 -0.46 143.44
CA PHE A 348 12.52 -1.70 142.86
C PHE A 348 13.44 -2.90 143.09
N ALA A 349 14.76 -2.70 143.20
CA ALA A 349 15.70 -3.77 143.50
C ALA A 349 15.63 -4.23 144.97
N SER A 350 15.53 -3.30 145.93
CA SER A 350 15.29 -3.64 147.34
C SER A 350 13.90 -4.25 147.56
N ALA A 351 12.85 -3.68 146.95
CA ALA A 351 11.51 -4.26 146.97
C ALA A 351 11.46 -5.66 146.33
N ARG A 352 12.30 -5.95 145.33
CA ARG A 352 12.43 -7.31 144.76
C ARG A 352 13.12 -8.29 145.71
N ALA A 353 14.01 -7.83 146.59
CA ALA A 353 14.55 -8.66 147.67
C ALA A 353 13.47 -8.95 148.73
N GLU A 354 12.66 -7.95 149.11
CA GLU A 354 11.53 -8.14 150.02
C GLU A 354 10.40 -8.99 149.41
N LEU A 355 10.23 -8.99 148.08
CA LEU A 355 9.32 -9.90 147.36
C LEU A 355 9.79 -11.37 147.34
N GLY A 356 11.03 -11.65 147.74
CA GLY A 356 11.43 -12.99 148.20
C GLY A 356 10.66 -13.45 149.45
N SER A 357 10.00 -12.51 150.14
CA SER A 357 9.07 -12.71 151.27
C SER A 357 7.90 -13.66 150.98
N ALA A 358 7.06 -13.28 150.00
CA ALA A 358 5.63 -13.56 150.10
C ALA A 358 5.02 -14.43 148.97
N VAL A 359 5.53 -14.37 147.73
CA VAL A 359 4.90 -15.14 146.62
C VAL A 359 5.16 -16.65 146.74
N ALA A 360 6.17 -17.04 147.54
CA ALA A 360 6.36 -18.41 148.02
C ALA A 360 5.25 -18.93 148.97
N SER A 361 4.09 -18.26 149.05
CA SER A 361 2.95 -18.66 149.89
C SER A 361 1.57 -18.58 149.20
N LEU A 362 1.49 -18.21 147.90
CA LEU A 362 0.20 -17.92 147.24
C LEU A 362 -0.23 -18.88 146.13
N ASP A 363 0.52 -19.04 145.03
CA ASP A 363 -0.02 -19.74 143.85
C ASP A 363 0.07 -21.29 143.90
N GLU A 364 0.52 -21.84 145.03
CA GLU A 364 0.23 -23.23 145.43
C GLU A 364 -1.28 -23.46 145.71
N THR A 365 -2.11 -22.40 145.71
CA THR A 365 -3.54 -22.43 146.12
C THR A 365 -4.57 -22.07 145.03
N ARG A 366 -4.19 -21.84 143.75
CA ARG A 366 -5.09 -21.14 142.79
C ARG A 366 -5.33 -21.75 141.41
N ALA A 367 -4.47 -22.64 140.91
CA ALA A 367 -4.65 -23.30 139.61
C ALA A 367 -5.45 -24.62 139.68
N GLU A 368 -5.97 -24.99 140.86
CA GLU A 368 -7.02 -26.01 141.01
C GLU A 368 -8.26 -25.73 140.13
N ARG A 369 -8.45 -24.45 139.75
CA ARG A 369 -9.57 -23.96 138.95
C ARG A 369 -9.58 -24.40 137.48
N ASP A 370 -8.42 -24.71 136.89
CA ASP A 370 -8.28 -24.95 135.44
C ASP A 370 -9.03 -26.19 134.92
N ARG A 371 -9.62 -26.99 135.82
CA ARG A 371 -10.26 -28.28 135.50
C ARG A 371 -11.79 -28.25 135.36
N LEU A 372 -12.46 -27.14 135.66
CA LEU A 372 -13.92 -27.17 135.93
C LEU A 372 -14.88 -26.59 134.88
N GLN A 373 -14.45 -25.74 133.94
CA GLN A 373 -15.42 -24.93 133.14
C GLN A 373 -15.37 -25.10 131.62
N SER A 374 -14.46 -25.91 131.07
CA SER A 374 -14.35 -26.20 129.62
C SER A 374 -15.38 -27.20 129.07
N GLN A 375 -16.42 -27.55 129.84
CA GLN A 375 -17.36 -28.64 129.51
C GLN A 375 -18.62 -28.24 128.72
N VAL A 376 -18.91 -26.94 128.53
CA VAL A 376 -20.19 -26.48 127.93
C VAL A 376 -19.95 -25.88 126.54
N ALA A 377 -19.41 -26.71 125.63
CA ALA A 377 -19.25 -26.37 124.22
C ALA A 377 -20.56 -26.58 123.43
N GLY A 378 -20.63 -25.99 122.23
CA GLY A 378 -21.69 -26.24 121.25
C GLY A 378 -22.38 -24.97 120.79
N GLY A 379 -22.12 -24.57 119.55
CA GLY A 379 -22.86 -23.50 118.87
C GLY A 379 -23.29 -23.94 117.47
N ASP A 380 -23.61 -22.94 116.65
CA ASP A 380 -23.80 -22.99 115.19
C ASP A 380 -25.21 -23.33 114.64
N GLN A 381 -25.44 -22.75 113.45
CA GLN A 381 -26.44 -23.03 112.40
C GLN A 381 -27.87 -22.46 112.45
N THR A 382 -28.22 -21.84 111.31
CA THR A 382 -29.54 -21.48 110.76
C THR A 382 -30.35 -20.33 111.38
N ALA A 383 -30.61 -19.31 110.55
CA ALA A 383 -31.98 -18.85 110.18
C ALA A 383 -31.91 -17.63 109.24
N PRO A 384 -31.99 -17.80 107.90
CA PRO A 384 -31.92 -16.66 106.96
C PRO A 384 -33.12 -15.69 107.03
N GLU A 385 -34.24 -16.11 107.63
CA GLU A 385 -35.55 -15.43 107.56
C GLU A 385 -36.09 -15.06 108.96
N ARG A 386 -35.21 -14.57 109.84
CA ARG A 386 -35.56 -13.88 111.11
C ARG A 386 -34.81 -12.54 111.19
N LEU A 387 -34.81 -11.75 110.12
CA LEU A 387 -35.92 -10.84 109.78
C LEU A 387 -36.40 -10.04 111.00
N VAL A 388 -36.10 -8.74 110.99
CA VAL A 388 -36.87 -7.61 111.55
C VAL A 388 -37.14 -7.58 113.06
N ALA A 389 -37.48 -8.68 113.71
CA ALA A 389 -37.80 -8.74 115.14
C ALA A 389 -36.65 -8.31 116.08
N MET A 390 -35.39 -8.34 115.65
CA MET A 390 -34.27 -7.79 116.43
C MET A 390 -34.22 -6.25 116.38
N ILE A 391 -34.64 -5.64 115.27
CA ILE A 391 -34.82 -4.17 115.19
C ILE A 391 -35.92 -3.76 116.17
N GLU A 392 -37.00 -4.55 116.25
CA GLU A 392 -38.08 -4.36 117.23
C GLU A 392 -37.69 -4.69 118.68
N ARG A 393 -36.54 -5.37 118.94
CA ARG A 393 -36.13 -5.78 120.31
C ARG A 393 -34.97 -5.04 120.95
N LEU A 394 -34.04 -4.45 120.19
CA LEU A 394 -33.10 -3.49 120.81
C LEU A 394 -33.66 -2.05 120.85
N ALA A 395 -34.68 -1.77 120.04
CA ALA A 395 -35.60 -0.67 120.31
C ALA A 395 -36.30 -0.84 121.68
N ASP A 396 -36.54 -2.07 122.13
CA ASP A 396 -37.22 -2.39 123.40
C ASP A 396 -36.31 -2.20 124.63
N ASP A 397 -34.98 -2.32 124.50
CA ASP A 397 -34.02 -1.94 125.55
C ASP A 397 -33.62 -0.46 125.50
N ILE A 398 -33.77 0.21 124.35
CA ILE A 398 -33.88 1.68 124.31
C ILE A 398 -35.19 2.12 124.99
N ALA A 399 -36.29 1.38 124.82
CA ALA A 399 -37.57 1.67 125.48
C ALA A 399 -37.57 1.38 126.99
N ARG A 400 -36.75 0.44 127.47
CA ARG A 400 -36.44 0.29 128.92
C ARG A 400 -35.43 1.33 129.45
N ALA A 401 -34.87 2.19 128.59
CA ALA A 401 -34.30 3.49 128.96
C ALA A 401 -35.29 4.68 128.82
N SER A 402 -36.51 4.43 128.30
CA SER A 402 -37.81 5.02 128.68
C SER A 402 -38.11 6.53 128.50
N GLY A 403 -38.66 6.92 127.33
CA GLY A 403 -40.01 7.57 127.22
C GLY A 403 -40.20 9.02 126.70
N ALA A 404 -40.62 9.22 125.42
CA ALA A 404 -41.26 10.45 124.80
C ALA A 404 -41.66 10.25 123.28
N GLY A 405 -42.05 11.29 122.48
CA GLY A 405 -42.36 11.33 121.01
C GLY A 405 -43.01 12.68 120.53
N PRO A 406 -43.58 12.94 119.31
CA PRO A 406 -43.61 12.31 117.94
C PRO A 406 -43.49 13.33 116.71
N LEU A 407 -44.02 13.03 115.47
CA LEU A 407 -44.47 13.90 114.30
C LEU A 407 -43.84 13.71 112.84
N PRO A 408 -44.46 14.16 111.69
CA PRO A 408 -44.20 13.68 110.28
C PRO A 408 -44.19 14.70 109.05
N ALA A 409 -44.11 14.19 107.78
CA ALA A 409 -44.49 14.73 106.41
C ALA A 409 -43.39 14.99 105.29
N SER A 410 -43.71 14.98 103.95
CA SER A 410 -42.78 14.68 102.78
C SER A 410 -43.18 15.02 101.27
N ALA A 411 -42.36 14.62 100.24
CA ALA A 411 -42.56 14.40 98.73
C ALA A 411 -42.17 15.49 97.63
N GLU A 412 -41.91 15.30 96.28
CA GLU A 412 -41.58 14.14 95.35
C GLU A 412 -40.73 14.34 93.98
N PRO A 413 -41.18 14.41 92.67
CA PRO A 413 -40.55 13.61 91.52
C PRO A 413 -40.39 14.11 89.99
N ASP A 414 -39.37 13.59 89.23
CA ASP A 414 -39.23 13.04 87.78
C ASP A 414 -39.74 13.72 86.42
N ARG A 415 -39.47 13.37 85.09
CA ARG A 415 -38.56 12.48 84.21
C ARG A 415 -38.65 12.71 82.61
N SER A 416 -37.69 12.19 81.77
CA SER A 416 -37.75 11.65 80.32
C SER A 416 -37.75 12.57 79.02
N SER A 417 -37.50 12.17 77.72
CA SER A 417 -36.62 11.15 76.98
C SER A 417 -36.74 11.04 75.39
N ASP A 418 -35.62 10.80 74.64
CA ASP A 418 -35.34 10.11 73.29
C ASP A 418 -35.84 10.54 71.85
N GLU A 419 -34.93 10.72 70.84
CA GLU A 419 -35.08 10.49 69.35
C GLU A 419 -33.72 10.63 68.56
N ALA A 420 -33.63 10.34 67.23
CA ALA A 420 -32.35 10.03 66.54
C ALA A 420 -32.09 10.57 65.09
N GLN A 421 -30.79 10.73 64.74
CA GLN A 421 -30.15 10.80 63.41
C GLN A 421 -30.59 11.86 62.35
N ARG A 422 -29.76 12.89 62.09
CA ARG A 422 -29.26 13.27 60.71
C ARG A 422 -28.29 14.47 60.69
N ALA A 423 -27.68 14.66 59.51
CA ALA A 423 -26.73 15.72 59.10
C ALA A 423 -25.36 15.69 59.83
N VAL A 424 -24.18 15.75 59.19
CA VAL A 424 -23.69 16.45 57.98
C VAL A 424 -23.43 17.95 58.22
N ALA A 425 -22.14 18.25 58.41
CA ALA A 425 -21.42 19.50 58.15
C ALA A 425 -22.14 20.84 58.40
N GLU A 426 -21.81 21.45 59.54
CA GLU A 426 -21.10 22.74 59.57
C GLU A 426 -19.96 22.64 60.62
#